data_AF-A0A947NQ36-F1
#
_entry.id   AF-A0A947NQ36-F1
#
_cell.length_a   1.000
_cell.length_b   1.000
_cell.length_c   1.000
_cell.angle_alpha   90.00
_cell.angle_beta   90.00
_cell.angle_gamma   90.00
#
_symmetry.space_group_name_H-M   'P 1'
#
loop_
_entity.id
_entity.type
_entity.pdbx_description
1 polymer ?
#
loop_
_entity_poly.entity_id
_entity_poly.type
_entity_poly.pdbx_seq_one_letter_code
_entity_poly.pdbx_strand_id
1 'polypeptide(L)' 'MSIIRVVRHRETDYNQEGKYLGRIDVPLNRIGREQAAVIDILSF' A
#
# COMPACT_ATOMS: atom_id res chain seq x y z
N MET A 1 -21.56 -18.12 3.72
CA MET A 1 -21.03 -17.04 4.57
C MET A 1 -19.84 -16.44 3.84
N SER A 2 -19.89 -15.16 3.48
CA SER A 2 -18.83 -14.53 2.67
C SER A 2 -18.12 -13.47 3.52
N ILE A 3 -16.78 -13.42 3.43
CA ILE A 3 -15.95 -12.43 4.11
C ILE A 3 -15.33 -11.52 3.06
N ILE A 4 -15.44 -10.20 3.25
CA ILE A 4 -14.80 -9.19 2.41
C ILE A 4 -13.72 -8.50 3.24
N ARG A 5 -12.50 -8.43 2.68
CA ARG A 5 -11.37 -7.71 3.29
C ARG A 5 -10.97 -6.55 2.38
N VAL A 6 -10.90 -5.35 2.94
CA VAL A 6 -10.45 -4.14 2.24
C VAL A 6 -9.12 -3.71 2.83
N VAL A 7 -8.14 -3.50 1.96
CA VAL A 7 -6.77 -3.19 2.34
C VAL A 7 -6.31 -1.97 1.56
N ARG A 8 -5.82 -0.94 2.25
CA ARG A 8 -5.19 0.23 1.60
C ARG A 8 -3.88 -0.20 0.93
N HIS A 9 -3.51 0.46 -0.17
CA HIS A 9 -2.17 0.31 -0.76
C HIS A 9 -1.07 0.76 0.21
N ARG A 10 0.18 0.42 -0.11
CA ARG A 10 1.35 0.68 0.75
C ARG A 10 1.98 2.04 0.49
N GLU A 11 2.93 2.39 1.34
CA GLU A 11 3.58 3.69 1.33
C GLU A 11 4.28 4.01 -0.01
N THR A 12 4.16 5.28 -0.40
CA THR A 12 4.88 5.92 -1.50
C THR A 12 5.63 7.14 -0.96
N ASP A 13 6.61 7.66 -1.69
CA ASP A 13 7.34 8.85 -1.26
C ASP A 13 6.42 10.07 -1.08
N TYR A 14 5.32 10.14 -1.84
CA TYR A 14 4.31 11.20 -1.67
C TYR A 14 3.58 11.10 -0.33
N ASN A 15 3.33 9.89 0.18
CA ASN A 15 2.75 9.74 1.50
C ASN A 15 3.72 10.22 2.59
N GLN A 16 5.00 9.90 2.44
CA GLN A 16 6.06 10.33 3.35
C GLN A 16 6.22 11.85 3.36
N GLU A 17 6.12 12.50 2.20
CA GLU A 17 6.28 13.95 2.04
C GLU A 17 4.98 14.74 2.27
N GLY A 18 3.85 14.06 2.57
CA GLY A 18 2.54 14.71 2.74
C GLY A 18 1.95 15.30 1.46
N LYS A 19 2.41 14.82 0.29
CA LYS A 19 1.94 15.26 -1.02
C LYS A 19 0.63 14.58 -1.40
N TYR A 20 -0.21 15.31 -2.12
CA TYR A 20 -1.41 14.77 -2.72
C TYR A 20 -1.07 13.93 -3.97
N LEU A 21 -1.43 12.64 -3.98
CA LEU A 21 -1.22 11.77 -5.16
C LEU A 21 -2.14 12.14 -6.34
N GLY A 22 -3.40 12.46 -6.07
CA GLY A 22 -4.40 12.63 -7.12
C GLY A 22 -4.55 11.38 -8.00
N ARG A 23 -4.38 11.56 -9.31
CA ARG A 23 -4.43 10.48 -10.32
C ARG A 23 -3.05 10.10 -10.85
N ILE A 24 -1.98 10.54 -10.18
CA ILE A 24 -0.61 10.25 -10.57
C ILE A 24 -0.26 8.85 -10.11
N ASP A 25 0.36 8.07 -10.99
CA ASP A 25 0.89 6.76 -10.65
C ASP A 25 2.25 6.92 -9.95
N VAL A 26 2.24 6.78 -8.63
CA VAL A 26 3.46 6.85 -7.80
C VAL A 26 3.75 5.44 -7.29
N PRO A 27 4.92 4.86 -7.60
CA PRO A 27 5.25 3.51 -7.18
C PRO A 27 5.45 3.43 -5.66
N LEU A 28 5.34 2.21 -5.12
CA LEU A 28 5.67 1.93 -3.73
C LEU A 28 7.14 2.25 -3.45
N ASN A 29 7.40 2.92 -2.33
CA ASN A 29 8.77 3.13 -1.87
C ASN A 29 9.32 1.87 -1.18
N ARG A 30 10.55 1.93 -0.66
CA ARG A 30 11.18 0.77 0.00
C ARG A 30 10.32 0.22 1.15
N ILE A 31 9.82 1.10 2.02
CA ILE A 31 8.96 0.74 3.14
C ILE A 31 7.64 0.16 2.62
N GLY A 32 7.05 0.76 1.59
CA GLY A 32 5.82 0.28 0.98
C GLY A 32 5.94 -1.14 0.42
N ARG A 33 7.08 -1.48 -0.19
CA ARG A 33 7.35 -2.85 -0.68
C ARG A 33 7.49 -3.86 0.47
N GLU A 34 8.17 -3.48 1.56
CA GLU A 34 8.25 -4.32 2.77
C GLU A 34 6.87 -4.55 3.39
N GLN A 35 6.03 -3.52 3.47
CA GLN A 35 4.65 -3.64 3.94
C GLN A 35 3.78 -4.49 3.00
N ALA A 36 4.04 -4.47 1.68
CA ALA A 36 3.31 -5.28 0.72
C ALA A 36 3.62 -6.77 0.93
N ALA A 37 4.89 -7.09 1.15
CA ALA A 37 5.33 -8.46 1.44
C ALA A 37 4.68 -9.05 2.69
N VAL A 38 4.48 -8.24 3.75
CA VAL A 38 3.80 -8.70 4.97
C VAL A 38 2.34 -9.11 4.70
N ILE A 39 1.63 -8.37 3.84
CA ILE A 39 0.22 -8.68 3.56
C ILE A 39 0.06 -9.90 2.67
N ASP A 40 1.00 -10.13 1.75
CA ASP A 40 1.02 -11.36 0.97
C ASP A 40 1.08 -12.60 1.90
N ILE A 41 1.88 -12.52 2.97
CA ILE A 41 2.01 -13.58 3.98
C ILE A 41 0.73 -13.72 4.84
N LEU A 42 -0.03 -12.65 5.07
CA LEU A 42 -1.24 -12.66 5.92
C LEU A 42 -2.53 -13.01 5.17
N SER A 43 -2.44 -13.31 3.87
CA SER A 43 -3.60 -13.59 3.01
C SER A 43 -3.91 -15.09 2.83
N PHE A 44 -3.24 -15.97 3.58
CA PHE A 44 -3.50 -17.41 3.64
C PHE A 44 -4.50 -17.79 4.74
#